data_AF-A0A1E5VGA2-F1
#
_entry.id   AF-A0A1E5VGA2-F1
#
_cell.length_a   1.000
_cell.length_b   1.000
_cell.length_c   1.000
_cell.angle_alpha   90.00
_cell.angle_beta   90.00
_cell.angle_gamma   90.00
#
_symmetry.space_group_name_H-M   'P 1'
#
loop_
_entity.id
_entity.type
_entity.pdbx_description
1 polymer ?
#
loop_
_entity_poly.entity_id
_entity_poly.type
_entity_poly.pdbx_seq_one_letter_code
_entity_poly.pdbx_strand_id
1 'polypeptide(L)'
;MSTLPGFLSVRVLRGVNLVSCDAKGSDPYVVLNLDGQKLKTSVMKKTVNPVWNEDLTLAVKNAAAPIKLEVFDKDTFSKDDRMGDAEFDIEALMQIIQMDLEDIRSGTVVRTVRPGKHCCLADESHIIWENGQVVQDLLLKLRNVDTGVVHLQLKWVSIPGSPSPPWRTSHQPAMGGGNGQKSKMARERNAEKNKGAKGSQLETNKKAMNIQCKICMQTFICTTSEAKCKEHAEARHPKNDLYQCFPHLKN
;
A
#
# COMPACT_ATOMS: atom_id res chain seq x y z
N MET A 1 -4.92 -29.88 8.16
CA MET A 1 -5.49 -28.54 8.36
C MET A 1 -5.88 -27.99 6.99
N SER A 2 -7.16 -27.80 6.72
CA SER A 2 -7.63 -27.27 5.42
C SER A 2 -7.28 -25.78 5.33
N THR A 3 -6.27 -25.44 4.53
CA THR A 3 -5.92 -24.05 4.22
C THR A 3 -7.07 -23.40 3.47
N LEU A 4 -7.64 -22.34 4.03
CA LEU A 4 -8.65 -21.56 3.33
C LEU A 4 -8.00 -20.94 2.08
N PRO A 5 -8.58 -21.13 0.88
CA PRO A 5 -8.13 -20.42 -0.29
C PRO A 5 -8.37 -18.92 -0.08
N GLY A 6 -7.36 -18.10 -0.33
CA GLY A 6 -7.45 -16.65 -0.19
C GLY A 6 -6.44 -15.93 -1.04
N PHE A 7 -6.42 -14.61 -0.92
CA PHE A 7 -5.54 -13.76 -1.71
C PHE A 7 -4.53 -13.08 -0.81
N LEU A 8 -3.26 -13.16 -1.21
CA LEU A 8 -2.17 -12.44 -0.58
C LEU A 8 -1.81 -11.26 -1.45
N SER A 9 -2.04 -10.05 -0.94
CA SER A 9 -1.51 -8.83 -1.53
C SER A 9 -0.06 -8.66 -1.06
N VAL A 10 0.87 -8.70 -2.00
CA VAL A 10 2.31 -8.48 -1.80
C VAL A 10 2.65 -7.13 -2.40
N ARG A 11 2.84 -6.13 -1.54
CA ARG A 11 3.34 -4.82 -1.96
C ARG A 11 4.86 -4.87 -2.07
N VAL A 12 5.36 -4.78 -3.29
CA VAL A 12 6.79 -4.63 -3.56
C VAL A 12 7.15 -3.16 -3.43
N LEU A 13 7.75 -2.76 -2.30
CA LEU A 13 8.00 -1.35 -1.99
C LEU A 13 9.22 -0.82 -2.73
N ARG A 14 10.40 -1.38 -2.43
CA ARG A 14 11.68 -0.91 -2.97
C ARG A 14 12.78 -1.95 -2.92
N GLY A 15 13.78 -1.78 -3.77
CA GLY A 15 15.08 -2.43 -3.68
C GLY A 15 16.08 -1.48 -3.01
N VAL A 16 17.03 -2.04 -2.26
CA VAL A 16 18.09 -1.29 -1.59
C VAL A 16 19.42 -1.94 -1.95
N ASN A 17 20.31 -1.15 -2.54
CA ASN A 17 21.67 -1.54 -2.92
C ASN A 17 21.71 -2.86 -3.71
N LEU A 18 20.85 -2.98 -4.73
CA LEU A 18 20.85 -4.11 -5.65
C LEU A 18 22.22 -4.22 -6.36
N VAL A 19 22.60 -5.43 -6.77
CA VAL A 19 23.78 -5.62 -7.61
C VAL A 19 23.64 -4.80 -8.90
N SER A 20 24.73 -4.22 -9.40
CA SER A 20 24.75 -3.56 -10.71
C SER A 20 25.15 -4.58 -11.76
N CYS A 21 24.28 -4.88 -12.73
CA CYS A 21 24.62 -5.75 -13.86
C CYS A 21 25.21 -4.93 -15.02
N ASP A 22 24.76 -3.68 -15.17
CA ASP A 22 25.20 -2.78 -16.23
C ASP A 22 26.10 -1.65 -15.75
N ALA A 23 27.18 -1.39 -16.50
CA ALA A 23 28.10 -0.28 -16.24
C ALA A 23 27.43 1.10 -16.33
N LYS A 24 26.29 1.21 -17.03
CA LYS A 24 25.51 2.44 -17.23
C LYS A 24 24.27 2.53 -16.33
N GLY A 25 24.12 1.58 -15.40
CA GLY A 25 22.99 1.46 -14.48
C GLY A 25 21.97 0.43 -14.95
N SER A 26 21.49 -0.36 -13.99
CA SER A 26 20.49 -1.42 -14.21
C SER A 26 19.06 -0.88 -14.25
N ASP A 27 18.18 -1.60 -14.93
CA ASP A 27 16.75 -1.39 -15.07
C ASP A 27 15.95 -2.50 -14.32
N PRO A 28 15.97 -2.52 -12.97
CA PRO A 28 15.44 -3.65 -12.20
C PRO A 28 13.91 -3.78 -12.21
N TYR A 29 13.45 -5.04 -12.23
CA TYR A 29 12.06 -5.44 -11.91
C TYR A 29 12.03 -6.73 -11.08
N VAL A 30 10.91 -6.94 -10.38
CA VAL A 30 10.70 -8.12 -9.52
C VAL A 30 9.69 -9.07 -10.16
N VAL A 31 9.94 -10.37 -10.04
CA VAL A 31 9.01 -11.45 -10.36
C VAL A 31 8.69 -12.23 -9.09
N LEU A 32 7.40 -12.33 -8.76
CA LEU A 32 6.89 -13.23 -7.74
C LEU A 32 6.36 -14.51 -8.39
N ASN A 33 6.64 -15.66 -7.78
CA ASN A 33 6.16 -16.97 -8.21
C ASN A 33 5.63 -17.79 -7.03
N LEU A 34 4.38 -18.23 -7.11
CA LEU A 34 3.73 -19.14 -6.17
C LEU A 34 2.95 -20.20 -6.95
N ASP A 35 3.30 -21.48 -6.81
CA ASP A 35 2.60 -22.60 -7.47
C ASP A 35 2.39 -22.41 -8.98
N GLY A 36 3.37 -21.80 -9.67
CA GLY A 36 3.30 -21.51 -11.11
C GLY A 36 2.59 -20.20 -11.48
N GLN A 37 1.95 -19.51 -10.52
CA GLN A 37 1.45 -18.16 -10.72
C GLN A 37 2.61 -17.18 -10.71
N LYS A 38 2.85 -16.51 -11.84
CA LYS A 38 3.89 -15.49 -11.98
C LYS A 38 3.29 -14.09 -12.12
N LEU A 39 3.72 -13.17 -11.27
CA LEU A 39 3.40 -11.75 -11.35
C LEU A 39 4.69 -10.93 -11.36
N LYS A 40 4.69 -9.77 -12.03
CA LYS A 40 5.87 -8.92 -12.13
C LYS A 40 5.52 -7.46 -11.89
N THR A 41 6.48 -6.71 -11.36
CA THR A 41 6.38 -5.25 -11.25
C THR A 41 6.67 -4.58 -12.60
N SER A 42 6.48 -3.26 -12.65
CA SER A 42 7.10 -2.43 -13.67
C SER A 42 8.63 -2.40 -13.52
N VAL A 43 9.27 -1.94 -14.60
CA VAL A 43 10.73 -1.78 -14.70
C VAL A 43 11.10 -0.38 -14.27
N MET A 44 12.06 -0.26 -13.34
CA MET A 44 12.57 1.02 -12.86
C MET A 44 13.91 1.31 -13.52
N LYS A 45 14.03 2.41 -14.28
CA LYS A 45 15.21 2.63 -15.11
C LYS A 45 16.42 3.16 -14.34
N LYS A 46 17.60 2.67 -14.69
CA LYS A 46 18.93 3.17 -14.31
C LYS A 46 19.09 3.41 -12.81
N THR A 47 18.75 2.40 -12.01
CA THR A 47 18.83 2.49 -10.55
C THR A 47 19.11 1.14 -9.91
N VAL A 48 19.95 1.15 -8.88
CA VAL A 48 20.13 0.02 -7.95
C VAL A 48 19.35 0.20 -6.65
N ASN A 49 18.56 1.28 -6.55
CA ASN A 49 17.66 1.57 -5.44
C ASN A 49 16.25 1.88 -5.98
N PRO A 50 15.61 0.94 -6.69
CA PRO A 50 14.29 1.15 -7.29
C PRO A 50 13.20 1.32 -6.22
N VAL A 51 12.22 2.17 -6.49
CA VAL A 51 10.99 2.30 -5.69
C VAL A 51 9.81 1.92 -6.58
N TRP A 52 9.41 0.64 -6.52
CA TRP A 52 8.27 0.16 -7.30
C TRP A 52 6.95 0.61 -6.69
N ASN A 53 6.77 0.37 -5.38
CA ASN A 53 5.51 0.62 -4.66
C ASN A 53 4.28 0.04 -5.37
N GLU A 54 4.38 -1.22 -5.78
CA GLU A 54 3.35 -1.93 -6.56
C GLU A 54 2.75 -3.09 -5.78
N ASP A 55 1.43 -3.24 -5.84
CA ASP A 55 0.70 -4.35 -5.23
C ASP A 55 0.52 -5.51 -6.22
N LEU A 56 1.09 -6.67 -5.92
CA LEU A 56 0.93 -7.91 -6.68
C LEU A 56 0.08 -8.89 -5.85
N THR A 57 -1.05 -9.35 -6.39
CA THR A 57 -2.00 -10.19 -5.64
C THR A 57 -1.93 -11.66 -6.07
N LEU A 58 -1.40 -12.51 -5.18
CA LEU A 58 -1.28 -13.95 -5.40
C LEU A 58 -2.50 -14.71 -4.86
N ALA A 59 -2.92 -15.75 -5.56
CA ALA A 59 -3.97 -16.66 -5.11
C ALA A 59 -3.33 -17.83 -4.35
N VAL A 60 -3.53 -17.86 -3.03
CA VAL A 60 -2.94 -18.85 -2.14
C VAL A 60 -3.85 -20.07 -2.05
N LYS A 61 -3.41 -21.19 -2.63
CA LYS A 61 -4.08 -22.50 -2.51
C LYS A 61 -3.46 -23.35 -1.42
N ASN A 62 -2.12 -23.39 -1.40
CA ASN A 62 -1.32 -24.08 -0.40
C ASN A 62 -0.43 -23.09 0.34
N ALA A 63 -0.73 -22.81 1.60
CA ALA A 63 0.06 -21.90 2.42
C ALA A 63 1.47 -22.41 2.77
N ALA A 64 1.71 -23.73 2.63
CA ALA A 64 3.03 -24.33 2.87
C ALA A 64 3.97 -24.19 1.66
N ALA A 65 3.47 -23.78 0.49
CA ALA A 65 4.30 -23.53 -0.67
C ALA A 65 5.08 -22.21 -0.48
N PRO A 66 6.41 -22.20 -0.66
CA PRO A 66 7.19 -20.97 -0.55
C PRO A 66 6.90 -20.04 -1.72
N ILE A 67 6.86 -18.73 -1.45
CA ILE A 67 6.77 -17.70 -2.48
C ILE A 67 8.19 -17.36 -2.89
N LYS A 68 8.47 -17.50 -4.19
CA LYS A 68 9.77 -17.14 -4.77
C LYS A 68 9.74 -15.71 -5.27
N LEU A 69 10.80 -14.99 -4.98
CA LEU A 69 11.08 -13.64 -5.47
C LEU A 69 12.36 -13.68 -6.28
N GLU A 70 12.31 -13.22 -7.51
CA GLU A 70 13.49 -13.08 -8.38
C GLU A 70 13.57 -11.63 -8.85
N VAL A 71 14.77 -11.05 -8.84
CA VAL A 71 15.03 -9.71 -9.37
C VAL A 71 15.80 -9.85 -10.68
N PHE A 72 15.43 -9.06 -11.68
CA PHE A 72 16.03 -9.08 -13.01
C PHE A 72 16.36 -7.67 -13.49
N ASP A 73 17.42 -7.55 -14.26
CA ASP A 73 17.78 -6.35 -15.03
C ASP A 73 17.14 -6.44 -16.41
N LYS A 74 16.37 -5.42 -16.80
CA LYS A 74 15.67 -5.42 -18.08
C LYS A 74 16.60 -4.98 -19.20
N ASP A 75 16.86 -5.89 -20.13
CA ASP A 75 17.59 -5.59 -21.35
C ASP A 75 16.67 -5.43 -22.57
N THR A 76 17.08 -4.55 -23.48
CA THR A 76 16.34 -4.30 -24.74
C THR A 76 16.75 -5.27 -25.85
N PHE A 77 18.03 -5.67 -25.89
CA PHE A 77 18.60 -6.45 -27.00
C PHE A 77 19.20 -7.80 -26.59
N SER A 78 19.20 -8.10 -25.28
CA SER A 78 19.68 -9.34 -24.69
C SER A 78 18.61 -9.96 -23.80
N LYS A 79 18.92 -11.14 -23.26
CA LYS A 79 18.11 -11.76 -22.22
C LYS A 79 18.38 -11.01 -20.91
N ASP A 80 17.31 -10.70 -20.19
CA ASP A 80 17.35 -10.05 -18.88
C ASP A 80 18.27 -10.79 -17.89
N ASP A 81 19.20 -10.04 -17.28
CA ASP A 81 20.18 -10.56 -16.33
C ASP A 81 19.57 -10.79 -14.95
N ARG A 82 20.03 -11.82 -14.24
CA ARG A 82 19.57 -12.10 -12.87
C ARG A 82 20.28 -11.18 -11.88
N MET A 83 19.51 -10.52 -11.03
CA MET A 83 19.99 -9.63 -9.97
C MET A 83 19.77 -10.22 -8.55
N GLY A 84 19.58 -11.54 -8.47
CA GLY A 84 19.42 -12.28 -7.22
C GLY A 84 18.01 -12.79 -6.96
N ASP A 85 17.88 -13.64 -5.96
CA ASP A 85 16.62 -14.26 -5.58
C ASP A 85 16.45 -14.39 -4.06
N ALA A 86 15.20 -14.51 -3.63
CA ALA A 86 14.82 -14.80 -2.26
C ALA A 86 13.59 -15.70 -2.23
N GLU A 87 13.38 -16.38 -1.12
CA GLU A 87 12.15 -17.13 -0.86
C GLU A 87 11.65 -16.80 0.55
N PHE A 88 10.32 -16.76 0.71
CA PHE A 88 9.67 -16.57 2.01
C PHE A 88 8.39 -17.40 2.07
N ASP A 89 8.05 -17.87 3.26
CA ASP A 89 6.76 -18.51 3.55
C ASP A 89 5.79 -17.50 4.19
N ILE A 90 4.54 -17.92 4.28
CA ILE A 90 3.46 -17.15 4.93
C ILE A 90 2.82 -17.95 6.07
N GLU A 91 3.52 -18.96 6.60
CA GLU A 91 2.94 -19.86 7.60
C GLU A 91 2.59 -19.07 8.88
N ALA A 92 3.52 -18.26 9.36
CA ALA A 92 3.31 -17.42 10.54
C ALA A 92 2.13 -16.45 10.33
N LEU A 93 2.02 -15.85 9.14
CA LEU A 93 0.90 -14.96 8.79
C LEU A 93 -0.44 -15.71 8.79
N MET A 94 -0.47 -16.91 8.21
CA MET A 94 -1.67 -17.75 8.15
C MET A 94 -2.15 -18.23 9.51
N GLN A 95 -1.23 -18.50 10.45
CA GLN A 95 -1.59 -18.82 11.83
C GLN A 95 -2.30 -17.63 12.50
N ILE A 96 -1.82 -16.40 12.27
CA ILE A 96 -2.44 -15.18 12.82
C ILE A 96 -3.80 -14.88 12.17
N ILE A 97 -3.95 -15.07 10.86
CA ILE A 97 -5.24 -14.86 10.15
C ILE A 97 -6.35 -15.78 10.68
N GLN A 98 -5.98 -16.96 11.17
CA GLN A 98 -6.92 -17.93 11.75
C GLN A 98 -7.31 -17.62 13.19
N MET A 99 -6.62 -16.69 13.86
CA MET A 99 -6.95 -16.26 15.21
C MET A 99 -8.09 -15.25 15.22
N ASP A 100 -8.83 -15.23 16.32
CA ASP A 100 -9.79 -14.18 16.61
C ASP A 100 -9.05 -12.96 17.20
N LEU A 101 -9.05 -11.85 16.45
CA LEU A 101 -8.33 -10.62 16.77
C LEU A 101 -9.28 -9.42 16.94
N GLU A 102 -10.59 -9.65 17.07
CA GLU A 102 -11.61 -8.58 17.07
C GLU A 102 -11.44 -7.57 18.22
N ASP A 103 -10.93 -8.02 19.37
CA ASP A 103 -10.68 -7.17 20.55
C ASP A 103 -9.25 -6.59 20.61
N ILE A 104 -8.42 -6.85 19.59
CA ILE A 104 -7.03 -6.36 19.59
C ILE A 104 -6.98 -4.91 19.12
N ARG A 105 -6.28 -4.07 19.92
CA ARG A 105 -6.01 -2.68 19.57
C ARG A 105 -5.18 -2.58 18.31
N SER A 106 -5.57 -1.69 17.39
CA SER A 106 -4.78 -1.35 16.21
C SER A 106 -3.35 -0.93 16.59
N GLY A 107 -2.36 -1.37 15.81
CA GLY A 107 -0.93 -1.18 16.05
C GLY A 107 -0.28 -2.25 16.93
N THR A 108 -1.03 -3.26 17.39
CA THR A 108 -0.45 -4.35 18.21
C THR A 108 0.41 -5.27 17.33
N VAL A 109 1.66 -5.46 17.72
CA VAL A 109 2.51 -6.53 17.16
C VAL A 109 2.00 -7.87 17.72
N VAL A 110 1.40 -8.69 16.85
CA VAL A 110 0.84 -9.98 17.23
C VAL A 110 1.93 -11.05 17.25
N ARG A 111 2.90 -10.95 16.33
CA ARG A 111 4.02 -11.88 16.25
C ARG A 111 5.26 -11.25 15.63
N THR A 112 6.43 -11.70 16.06
CA THR A 112 7.71 -11.40 15.43
C THR A 112 8.30 -12.67 14.83
N VAL A 113 8.66 -12.62 13.54
CA VAL A 113 9.41 -13.64 12.82
C VAL A 113 10.87 -13.18 12.77
N ARG A 114 11.77 -13.97 13.34
CA ARG A 114 13.20 -13.63 13.42
C ARG A 114 13.96 -14.25 12.23
N PRO A 115 15.04 -13.62 11.75
CA PRO A 115 15.97 -14.25 10.82
C PRO A 115 16.48 -15.59 11.34
N GLY A 116 16.62 -16.57 10.44
CA GLY A 116 17.12 -17.91 10.76
C GLY A 116 17.99 -18.44 9.62
N LYS A 117 18.72 -19.55 9.87
CA LYS A 117 19.70 -20.11 8.92
C LYS A 117 19.14 -20.46 7.53
N HIS A 118 17.83 -20.65 7.42
CA HIS A 118 17.14 -21.04 6.19
C HIS A 118 16.17 -19.97 5.67
N CYS A 119 16.19 -18.75 6.23
CA CYS A 119 15.28 -17.67 5.87
C CYS A 119 16.04 -16.54 5.15
N CYS A 120 15.37 -15.86 4.21
CA CYS A 120 15.92 -14.69 3.53
C CYS A 120 15.73 -13.38 4.30
N LEU A 121 15.17 -13.41 5.50
CA LEU A 121 14.98 -12.20 6.30
C LEU A 121 16.33 -11.55 6.66
N ALA A 122 16.47 -10.28 6.29
CA ALA A 122 17.60 -9.44 6.65
C ALA A 122 17.48 -8.88 8.08
N ASP A 123 16.26 -8.77 8.60
CA ASP A 123 15.94 -8.27 9.93
C ASP A 123 14.66 -8.93 10.46
N GLU A 124 14.28 -8.64 11.71
CA GLU A 124 13.00 -9.04 12.29
C GLU A 124 11.82 -8.57 11.43
N SER A 125 10.85 -9.45 11.24
CA SER A 125 9.59 -9.17 10.56
C SER A 125 8.45 -9.21 11.56
N HIS A 126 7.69 -8.12 11.64
CA HIS A 126 6.57 -8.01 12.57
C HIS A 126 5.25 -8.22 11.84
N ILE A 127 4.40 -9.07 12.39
CA ILE A 127 3.01 -9.23 12.00
C ILE A 127 2.18 -8.36 12.94
N ILE A 128 1.55 -7.35 12.38
CA ILE A 128 0.85 -6.28 13.08
C ILE A 128 -0.63 -6.34 12.74
N TRP A 129 -1.48 -6.17 13.76
CA TRP A 129 -2.90 -5.91 13.57
C TRP A 129 -3.12 -4.41 13.40
N GLU A 130 -3.49 -3.98 12.21
CA GLU A 130 -3.67 -2.58 11.87
C GLU A 130 -5.04 -2.35 11.21
N ASN A 131 -5.89 -1.59 11.89
CA ASN A 131 -7.19 -1.12 11.38
C ASN A 131 -8.09 -2.25 10.82
N GLY A 132 -8.14 -3.39 11.50
CA GLY A 132 -8.94 -4.54 11.10
C GLY A 132 -8.27 -5.46 10.08
N GLN A 133 -6.99 -5.25 9.79
CA GLN A 133 -6.22 -6.03 8.83
C GLN A 133 -4.89 -6.50 9.43
N VAL A 134 -4.48 -7.72 9.06
CA VAL A 134 -3.14 -8.22 9.36
C VAL A 134 -2.16 -7.72 8.31
N VAL A 135 -1.10 -7.05 8.75
CA VAL A 135 -0.02 -6.51 7.92
C VAL A 135 1.31 -7.11 8.38
N GLN A 136 2.20 -7.44 7.45
CA GLN A 136 3.55 -7.90 7.77
C GLN A 136 4.58 -7.26 6.86
N ASP A 137 5.57 -6.58 7.43
CA ASP A 137 6.70 -6.05 6.67
C ASP A 137 7.85 -7.06 6.62
N LEU A 138 8.51 -7.17 5.47
CA LEU A 138 9.61 -8.11 5.21
C LEU A 138 10.78 -7.38 4.55
N LEU A 139 11.97 -7.54 5.10
CA LEU A 139 13.23 -7.18 4.43
C LEU A 139 13.91 -8.47 3.97
N LEU A 140 13.94 -8.71 2.67
CA LEU A 140 14.51 -9.93 2.10
C LEU A 140 15.90 -9.66 1.53
N LYS A 141 16.93 -10.26 2.14
CA LYS A 141 18.28 -10.30 1.58
C LYS A 141 18.31 -11.23 0.38
N LEU A 142 18.76 -10.70 -0.77
CA LEU A 142 18.92 -11.47 -1.98
C LEU A 142 20.09 -12.44 -1.86
N ARG A 143 19.90 -13.63 -2.42
CA ARG A 143 20.89 -14.71 -2.55
C ARG A 143 21.44 -14.73 -3.97
N ASN A 144 22.54 -15.45 -4.14
CA ASN A 144 23.24 -15.63 -5.42
C ASN A 144 23.75 -14.31 -6.03
N VAL A 145 23.90 -13.27 -5.19
CA VAL A 145 24.48 -11.96 -5.49
C VAL A 145 25.17 -11.40 -4.25
N ASP A 146 26.11 -10.47 -4.43
CA ASP A 146 26.88 -9.89 -3.34
C ASP A 146 26.08 -8.90 -2.49
N THR A 147 25.16 -8.17 -3.12
CA THR A 147 24.36 -7.11 -2.49
C THR A 147 22.91 -7.15 -2.96
N GLY A 148 22.03 -6.59 -2.14
CA GLY A 148 20.63 -6.37 -2.49
C GLY A 148 19.69 -6.80 -1.38
N VAL A 149 18.77 -5.90 -1.03
CA VAL A 149 17.64 -6.20 -0.15
C VAL A 149 16.37 -5.71 -0.84
N VAL A 150 15.30 -6.50 -0.78
CA VAL A 150 13.97 -6.11 -1.24
C VAL A 150 13.05 -5.93 -0.04
N HIS A 151 12.40 -4.77 0.03
CA HIS A 151 11.41 -4.46 1.05
C HIS A 151 10.00 -4.77 0.52
N LEU A 152 9.28 -5.62 1.23
CA LEU A 152 7.91 -6.00 0.94
C LEU A 152 6.99 -5.69 2.11
N GLN A 153 5.71 -5.49 1.81
CA GLN A 153 4.63 -5.51 2.79
C GLN A 153 3.56 -6.51 2.35
N LEU A 154 3.18 -7.40 3.25
CA LEU A 154 2.14 -8.40 3.03
C LEU A 154 0.83 -7.98 3.67
N LYS A 155 -0.26 -8.27 2.97
CA LYS A 155 -1.64 -8.07 3.42
C LYS A 155 -2.50 -9.24 2.98
N TRP A 156 -3.22 -9.84 3.92
CA TRP A 156 -4.23 -10.83 3.56
C TRP A 156 -5.51 -10.13 3.08
N VAL A 157 -6.04 -10.60 1.96
CA VAL A 157 -7.27 -10.09 1.37
C VAL A 157 -8.34 -11.18 1.47
N SER A 158 -9.37 -10.89 2.27
CA SER A 158 -10.56 -11.73 2.38
C SER A 158 -11.61 -11.26 1.37
N ILE A 159 -12.20 -12.17 0.59
CA ILE A 159 -13.27 -11.80 -0.33
C ILE A 159 -14.57 -11.60 0.47
N PRO A 160 -15.26 -10.46 0.33
CA PRO A 160 -16.59 -10.30 0.89
C PRO A 160 -17.54 -11.38 0.34
N GLY A 161 -18.06 -12.25 1.22
CA GLY A 161 -18.99 -13.32 0.85
C GLY A 161 -18.36 -14.72 0.70
N SER A 162 -17.03 -14.87 0.83
CA SER A 162 -16.46 -16.21 1.10
C SER A 162 -16.93 -16.67 2.48
N PRO A 163 -17.20 -17.98 2.69
CA PRO A 163 -17.52 -18.48 4.01
C PRO A 163 -16.40 -18.02 4.96
N SER A 164 -16.79 -17.22 5.93
CA SER A 164 -15.85 -16.83 6.96
C SER A 164 -15.39 -18.09 7.69
N PRO A 165 -14.15 -18.12 8.23
CA PRO A 165 -13.72 -19.23 9.05
C PRO A 165 -14.82 -19.56 10.08
N PRO A 166 -15.11 -20.83 10.38
CA PRO A 166 -16.27 -21.24 11.19
C PRO A 166 -16.35 -20.59 12.57
N TRP A 167 -15.26 -19.95 13.06
CA TRP A 167 -15.27 -19.14 14.28
C TRP A 167 -15.84 -17.73 14.10
N ARG A 168 -15.83 -17.15 12.90
CA ARG A 168 -16.33 -15.80 12.61
C ARG A 168 -17.84 -15.77 12.35
N THR A 169 -18.49 -16.93 12.23
CA THR A 169 -19.96 -17.03 12.04
C THR A 169 -20.77 -17.00 13.34
N SER A 170 -20.14 -17.09 14.52
CA SER A 170 -20.88 -17.17 15.77
C SER A 170 -21.63 -15.89 16.10
N HIS A 171 -21.12 -14.70 15.78
CA HIS A 171 -21.77 -13.43 16.12
C HIS A 171 -21.70 -12.39 15.00
N GLN A 172 -22.46 -12.60 13.93
CA GLN A 172 -23.08 -11.45 13.25
C GLN A 172 -24.23 -10.96 14.13
N PRO A 173 -24.28 -9.69 14.60
CA PRO A 173 -25.55 -9.14 15.01
C PRO A 173 -26.47 -9.23 13.80
N ALA A 174 -27.61 -9.89 13.97
CA ALA A 174 -28.63 -10.00 12.94
C ALA A 174 -28.88 -8.61 12.36
N MET A 175 -28.46 -8.37 11.12
CA MET A 175 -28.84 -7.19 10.35
C MET A 175 -30.36 -7.26 10.20
N GLY A 176 -31.04 -6.53 11.09
CA GLY A 176 -32.48 -6.38 11.10
C GLY A 176 -32.99 -5.95 9.73
N GLY A 177 -34.18 -6.45 9.41
CA GLY A 177 -34.84 -6.35 8.11
C GLY A 177 -34.65 -5.04 7.34
N GLY A 178 -34.33 -5.21 6.05
CA GLY A 178 -34.97 -4.51 4.95
C GLY A 178 -34.78 -2.99 4.87
N ASN A 179 -33.70 -2.55 4.23
CA ASN A 179 -33.51 -1.14 3.84
C ASN A 179 -34.20 -0.77 2.50
N GLY A 180 -34.97 -1.69 1.90
CA GLY A 180 -35.65 -1.52 0.61
C GLY A 180 -36.95 -0.69 0.66
N GLN A 181 -37.63 -0.63 1.80
CA GLN A 181 -38.91 0.11 1.91
C GLN A 181 -38.78 1.47 2.61
N LYS A 182 -37.79 1.65 3.49
CA LYS A 182 -37.52 2.98 4.11
C LYS A 182 -36.80 3.95 3.16
N SER A 183 -36.06 3.43 2.18
CA SER A 183 -35.35 4.24 1.17
C SER A 183 -36.27 4.80 0.08
N LYS A 184 -37.45 4.21 -0.17
CA LYS A 184 -38.39 4.68 -1.20
C LYS A 184 -39.14 5.95 -0.76
N MET A 185 -39.69 5.95 0.46
CA MET A 185 -40.41 7.12 1.00
C MET A 185 -39.51 8.34 1.29
N ALA A 186 -38.24 8.12 1.68
CA ALA A 186 -37.29 9.22 1.89
C ALA A 186 -36.82 9.85 0.57
N ARG A 187 -36.72 9.05 -0.51
CA ARG A 187 -36.37 9.54 -1.85
C ARG A 187 -37.53 10.30 -2.50
N GLU A 188 -38.78 9.88 -2.30
CA GLU A 188 -39.96 10.55 -2.84
C GLU A 188 -40.21 11.92 -2.17
N ARG A 189 -40.04 12.06 -0.85
CA ARG A 189 -40.15 13.38 -0.16
C ARG A 189 -39.06 14.39 -0.55
N ASN A 190 -37.85 13.93 -0.89
CA ASN A 190 -36.77 14.82 -1.34
C ASN A 190 -36.87 15.20 -2.82
N ALA A 191 -37.51 14.37 -3.65
CA ALA A 191 -37.74 14.68 -5.07
C ALA A 191 -38.78 15.79 -5.27
N GLU A 192 -39.76 15.93 -4.38
CA GLU A 192 -40.76 17.00 -4.47
C GLU A 192 -40.24 18.36 -4.00
N LYS A 193 -39.27 18.40 -3.07
CA LYS A 193 -38.65 19.65 -2.61
C LYS A 193 -37.70 20.29 -3.62
N ASN A 194 -37.29 19.59 -4.67
CA ASN A 194 -36.23 20.05 -5.57
C ASN A 194 -36.69 20.38 -7.00
N LYS A 195 -38.00 20.56 -7.23
CA LYS A 195 -38.54 21.01 -8.53
C LYS A 195 -38.28 22.50 -8.85
N GLY A 196 -37.32 23.15 -8.19
CA GLY A 196 -37.11 24.61 -8.30
C GLY A 196 -35.70 25.12 -8.58
N ALA A 197 -34.64 24.32 -8.55
CA ALA A 197 -33.27 24.85 -8.65
C ALA A 197 -32.45 24.17 -9.76
N LYS A 198 -32.36 24.84 -10.92
CA LYS A 198 -31.36 24.54 -11.94
C LYS A 198 -29.98 25.03 -11.48
N GLY A 199 -29.04 24.11 -11.30
CA GLY A 199 -27.62 24.44 -11.12
C GLY A 199 -26.79 23.17 -11.02
N SER A 200 -25.89 22.94 -11.98
CA SER A 200 -25.02 21.76 -11.96
C SER A 200 -24.03 21.84 -10.79
N GLN A 201 -23.81 20.72 -10.12
CA GLN A 201 -22.84 20.52 -9.02
C GLN A 201 -21.38 20.80 -9.44
N LEU A 202 -21.13 21.15 -10.72
CA LEU A 202 -19.85 21.55 -11.27
C LEU A 202 -19.50 23.03 -10.96
N GLU A 203 -20.47 23.86 -10.60
CA GLU A 203 -20.24 25.26 -10.20
C GLU A 203 -19.79 25.40 -8.72
N THR A 204 -20.15 24.44 -7.85
CA THR A 204 -19.81 24.49 -6.42
C THR A 204 -18.33 24.17 -6.15
N ASN A 205 -17.63 23.52 -7.09
CA ASN A 205 -16.19 23.23 -6.97
C ASN A 205 -15.27 24.33 -7.54
N LYS A 206 -15.81 25.43 -8.11
CA LYS A 206 -15.00 26.54 -8.66
C LYS A 206 -14.30 27.42 -7.61
N LYS A 207 -14.42 27.13 -6.32
CA LYS A 207 -13.80 27.91 -5.23
C LYS A 207 -12.71 27.19 -4.43
N ALA A 208 -12.23 26.03 -4.87
CA ALA A 208 -11.02 25.41 -4.31
C ALA A 208 -9.80 25.80 -5.16
N MET A 209 -9.32 27.04 -5.03
CA MET A 209 -8.04 27.45 -5.62
C MET A 209 -6.88 27.07 -4.70
N ASN A 210 -5.92 26.30 -5.17
CA ASN A 210 -4.72 26.03 -4.39
C ASN A 210 -3.89 27.32 -4.22
N ILE A 211 -3.51 27.64 -2.98
CA ILE A 211 -2.62 28.75 -2.63
C ILE A 211 -1.19 28.36 -3.00
N GLN A 212 -0.49 29.14 -3.82
CA GLN A 212 0.88 28.83 -4.24
C GLN A 212 1.86 29.91 -3.78
N CYS A 213 2.98 29.49 -3.17
CA CYS A 213 4.08 30.38 -2.84
C CYS A 213 4.76 30.89 -4.13
N LYS A 214 4.93 32.21 -4.26
CA LYS A 214 5.51 32.82 -5.47
C LYS A 214 7.04 32.67 -5.57
N ILE A 215 7.71 32.30 -4.48
CA ILE A 215 9.18 32.17 -4.47
C ILE A 215 9.61 30.73 -4.78
N CYS A 216 9.02 29.74 -4.11
CA CYS A 216 9.41 28.33 -4.27
C CYS A 216 8.39 27.48 -5.05
N MET A 217 7.28 28.07 -5.51
CA MET A 217 6.20 27.37 -6.23
C MET A 217 5.50 26.25 -5.46
N GLN A 218 5.75 26.10 -4.15
CA GLN A 218 5.05 25.13 -3.31
C GLN A 218 3.56 25.46 -3.21
N THR A 219 2.73 24.43 -3.39
CA THR A 219 1.27 24.54 -3.45
C THR A 219 0.64 24.06 -2.14
N PHE A 220 -0.34 24.82 -1.66
CA PHE A 220 -1.11 24.64 -0.43
C PHE A 220 -2.60 24.59 -0.79
N ILE A 221 -3.40 23.84 -0.05
CA ILE A 221 -4.85 23.80 -0.28
C ILE A 221 -5.50 25.12 0.14
N CYS A 222 -6.56 25.60 -0.55
CA CYS A 222 -7.26 26.87 -0.27
C CYS A 222 -7.68 27.06 1.21
N THR A 223 -7.94 25.95 1.91
CA THR A 223 -8.34 25.93 3.33
C THR A 223 -7.16 26.06 4.29
N THR A 224 -5.95 26.27 3.78
CA THR A 224 -4.75 26.49 4.58
C THR A 224 -4.90 27.82 5.32
N SER A 225 -4.80 27.78 6.65
CA SER A 225 -4.83 28.98 7.48
C SER A 225 -3.60 29.85 7.21
N GLU A 226 -3.75 31.17 7.38
CA GLU A 226 -2.66 32.16 7.29
C GLU A 226 -1.42 31.75 8.13
N ALA A 227 -1.65 31.07 9.27
CA ALA A 227 -0.60 30.51 10.12
C ALA A 227 0.34 29.54 9.40
N LYS A 228 -0.18 28.67 8.52
CA LYS A 228 0.63 27.71 7.76
C LYS A 228 1.41 28.38 6.62
N CYS A 229 0.84 29.40 5.99
CA CYS A 229 1.54 30.23 5.03
C CYS A 229 2.69 31.00 5.70
N LYS A 230 2.46 31.49 6.92
CA LYS A 230 3.49 32.15 7.75
C LYS A 230 4.62 31.22 8.14
N GLU A 231 4.31 30.03 8.65
CA GLU A 231 5.31 29.01 8.98
C GLU A 231 6.18 28.63 7.76
N HIS A 232 5.56 28.49 6.59
CA HIS A 232 6.30 28.25 5.34
C HIS A 232 7.26 29.39 5.00
N ALA A 233 6.79 30.64 5.05
CA ALA A 233 7.62 31.80 4.75
C ALA A 233 8.80 31.93 5.72
N GLU A 234 8.58 31.74 7.02
CA GLU A 234 9.62 31.81 8.05
C GLU A 234 10.65 30.66 7.90
N ALA A 235 10.19 29.44 7.61
CA ALA A 235 11.08 28.28 7.50
C ALA A 235 11.88 28.23 6.19
N ARG A 236 11.30 28.66 5.08
CA ARG A 236 11.91 28.54 3.73
C ARG A 236 12.46 29.84 3.18
N HIS A 237 11.92 30.98 3.62
CA HIS A 237 12.22 32.30 3.09
C HIS A 237 12.46 33.33 4.21
N PRO A 238 13.37 33.08 5.18
CA PRO A 238 13.54 33.89 6.39
C PRO A 238 14.01 35.34 6.13
N LYS A 239 14.45 35.65 4.91
CA LYS A 239 14.86 36.99 4.49
C LYS A 239 13.76 37.78 3.77
N ASN A 240 12.62 37.14 3.50
CA ASN A 240 11.52 37.70 2.71
C ASN A 240 10.27 37.79 3.57
N ASP A 241 9.49 38.85 3.38
CA ASP A 241 8.24 39.06 4.12
C ASP A 241 7.13 38.12 3.63
N LEU A 242 6.16 37.81 4.50
CA LEU A 242 5.06 36.88 4.23
C LEU A 242 4.31 37.25 2.94
N TYR A 243 4.08 38.54 2.73
CA TYR A 243 3.34 39.05 1.57
C TYR A 243 4.14 38.97 0.26
N GLN A 244 5.45 38.71 0.32
CA GLN A 244 6.25 38.39 -0.87
C GLN A 244 6.05 36.93 -1.29
N CYS A 245 5.84 36.02 -0.33
CA CYS A 245 5.50 34.62 -0.60
C CYS A 245 4.04 34.48 -1.07
N PHE A 246 3.12 35.18 -0.40
CA PHE A 246 1.68 35.08 -0.61
C PHE A 246 1.03 36.48 -0.72
N PRO A 247 1.11 37.12 -1.89
CA PRO A 247 0.58 38.48 -2.08
C PRO A 247 -0.93 38.62 -1.84
N HIS A 248 -1.70 37.54 -1.99
CA HIS A 248 -3.15 37.51 -1.78
C HIS A 248 -3.56 37.56 -0.30
N LEU A 249 -2.62 37.45 0.64
CA LEU A 249 -2.88 37.66 2.06
C LEU A 249 -2.80 39.14 2.46
N LYS A 250 -2.33 40.01 1.56
CA LYS A 250 -2.33 41.46 1.77
C LYS A 250 -3.73 41.96 1.39
N ASN A 251 -4.56 42.27 2.40
CA ASN A 251 -5.93 42.76 2.26
C ASN A 251 -6.15 43.70 1.07
#